data_AF-A0A067P6T3-F1
#
_entry.id   AF-A0A067P6T3-F1
#
_cell.length_a   1.000
_cell.length_b   1.000
_cell.length_c   1.000
_cell.angle_alpha   90.00
_cell.angle_beta   90.00
_cell.angle_gamma   90.00
#
_symmetry.space_group_name_H-M   'P 1'
#
loop_
_entity.id
_entity.type
_entity.pdbx_description
1 polymer ?
#
loop_
_entity_poly.entity_id
_entity_poly.type
_entity_poly.pdbx_seq_one_letter_code
_entity_poly.pdbx_strand_id
1 'polypeptide(L)'
;LASPLIVSQVCSRWRRIALSTSLLWTAITVTYPYTTTQRQRIDAWLSRSKTQPLDLLLDLRDPAWNWDEDSQSSAGEAMQHVLDLLIPNINRWQHFELLSDTWLPIFIFLERTRDVASVPLLHTLKLSRCNAYFAAKGQAFSPVELRTHIPVFGGTTAGNLRVVSLAGVHVDWSVSALKGLTEL
;
A
#
# COMPACT_ATOMS: atom_id res chain seq x y z
N LEU A 1 -18.60 9.71 -1.01
CA LEU A 1 -18.18 11.00 -0.41
C LEU A 1 -17.49 11.83 -1.49
N ALA A 2 -17.81 13.12 -1.61
CA ALA A 2 -17.16 13.99 -2.59
C ALA A 2 -15.67 14.17 -2.24
N SER A 3 -14.79 14.13 -3.24
CA SER A 3 -13.34 14.29 -3.04
C SER A 3 -13.05 15.64 -2.35
N PRO A 4 -12.13 15.70 -1.36
CA PRO A 4 -11.78 16.94 -0.66
C PRO A 4 -11.33 18.06 -1.62
N LEU A 5 -10.78 17.68 -2.77
CA LEU A 5 -10.46 18.62 -3.86
C LEU A 5 -11.69 19.36 -4.35
N ILE A 6 -12.76 18.64 -4.68
CA ILE A 6 -13.99 19.23 -5.23
C ILE A 6 -14.55 20.25 -4.24
N VAL A 7 -14.64 19.88 -2.96
CA VAL A 7 -15.13 20.76 -1.91
C VAL A 7 -14.25 22.01 -1.78
N SER A 8 -12.92 21.86 -1.84
CA SER A 8 -11.98 22.98 -1.75
C SER A 8 -12.03 23.95 -2.95
N GLN A 9 -12.74 23.63 -4.03
CA GLN A 9 -12.83 24.45 -5.24
C GLN A 9 -14.16 25.21 -5.37
N VAL A 10 -15.15 24.98 -4.49
CA VAL A 10 -16.49 25.60 -4.59
C VAL A 10 -16.46 27.11 -4.38
N CYS A 11 -15.91 27.57 -3.24
CA CYS A 11 -15.68 28.99 -2.97
C CYS A 11 -14.57 29.16 -1.93
N SER A 12 -14.11 30.40 -1.70
CA SER A 12 -13.03 30.71 -0.74
C SER A 12 -13.32 30.21 0.68
N ARG A 13 -14.59 30.31 1.13
CA ARG A 13 -15.03 29.80 2.43
C ARG A 13 -14.87 28.28 2.53
N TRP A 14 -15.33 27.54 1.52
CA TRP A 14 -15.21 26.08 1.48
C TRP A 14 -13.76 25.63 1.36
N ARG A 15 -12.93 26.35 0.59
CA ARG A 15 -11.49 26.10 0.52
C ARG A 15 -10.84 26.20 1.90
N ARG A 16 -11.12 27.27 2.64
CA ARG A 16 -10.58 27.45 4.00
C ARG A 16 -10.99 26.31 4.93
N ILE A 17 -12.26 25.93 4.93
CA ILE A 17 -12.78 24.82 5.75
C ILE A 17 -12.12 23.49 5.36
N ALA A 18 -12.03 23.21 4.06
CA ALA A 18 -11.45 21.96 3.58
C ALA A 18 -9.97 21.85 3.96
N LEU A 19 -9.18 22.92 3.76
CA LEU A 19 -7.76 22.94 4.12
C LEU A 19 -7.52 22.91 5.63
N SER A 20 -8.41 23.45 6.46
CA SER A 20 -8.28 23.38 7.93
C SER A 20 -8.70 22.03 8.52
N THR A 21 -9.46 21.22 7.77
CA THR A 21 -10.01 19.95 8.26
C THR A 21 -9.12 18.78 7.84
N SER A 22 -8.17 18.39 8.71
CA SER A 22 -7.16 17.36 8.40
C SER A 22 -7.75 15.98 8.07
N LEU A 23 -8.88 15.62 8.68
CA LEU A 23 -9.58 14.35 8.44
C LEU A 23 -10.03 14.16 6.97
N LEU A 24 -10.18 15.25 6.21
CA LEU A 24 -10.55 15.14 4.80
C LEU A 24 -9.41 14.64 3.90
N TRP A 25 -8.19 14.57 4.40
CA TRP A 25 -6.98 14.31 3.62
C TRP A 25 -6.27 13.01 4.01
N THR A 26 -6.94 12.12 4.75
CA THR A 26 -6.38 10.86 5.27
C THR A 26 -6.35 9.73 4.25
N ALA A 27 -7.29 9.74 3.30
CA ALA A 27 -7.40 8.73 2.25
C ALA A 27 -6.48 9.08 1.06
N ILE A 28 -5.45 8.26 0.86
CA ILE A 28 -4.48 8.40 -0.24
C ILE A 28 -4.64 7.18 -1.15
N THR A 29 -4.90 7.45 -2.43
CA THR A 29 -5.00 6.44 -3.47
C THR A 29 -3.94 6.68 -4.52
N VAL A 30 -3.22 5.64 -4.89
CA VAL A 30 -2.25 5.61 -5.99
C VAL A 30 -2.71 4.60 -7.02
N THR A 31 -2.69 4.99 -8.28
CA THR A 31 -3.11 4.14 -9.40
C THR A 31 -2.00 4.02 -10.44
N TYR A 32 -1.97 2.92 -11.19
CA TYR A 32 -1.11 2.81 -12.36
C TYR A 32 -1.66 3.61 -13.57
N PRO A 33 -0.80 4.22 -14.42
CA PRO A 33 0.62 4.42 -14.20
C PRO A 33 0.88 5.50 -13.14
N TYR A 34 1.94 5.33 -12.35
CA TYR A 34 2.36 6.35 -11.39
C TYR A 34 2.89 7.59 -12.12
N THR A 35 2.46 8.78 -11.71
CA THR A 35 2.81 10.04 -12.38
C THR A 35 3.29 11.09 -11.39
N THR A 36 3.99 12.11 -11.89
CA THR A 36 4.40 13.28 -11.11
C THR A 36 3.21 14.00 -10.45
N THR A 37 2.04 14.02 -11.10
CA THR A 37 0.82 14.60 -10.51
C THR A 37 0.34 13.78 -9.31
N GLN A 38 0.42 12.46 -9.37
CA GLN A 38 0.11 11.61 -8.21
C GLN A 38 1.09 11.84 -7.06
N ARG A 39 2.39 11.96 -7.36
CA ARG A 39 3.41 12.32 -6.36
C ARG A 39 3.05 13.61 -5.61
N GLN A 40 2.82 14.70 -6.35
CA GLN A 40 2.44 15.99 -5.77
C GLN A 40 1.16 15.91 -4.93
N ARG A 41 0.21 15.06 -5.35
CA ARG A 41 -1.02 14.81 -4.61
C ARG A 41 -0.76 14.09 -3.30
N ILE A 42 0.08 13.06 -3.29
CA ILE A 42 0.48 12.35 -2.06
C ILE A 42 1.12 13.35 -1.08
N ASP A 43 2.09 14.15 -1.52
CA ASP A 43 2.75 15.15 -0.68
C ASP A 43 1.75 16.13 -0.05
N ALA A 44 0.82 16.65 -0.86
CA ALA A 44 -0.21 17.56 -0.37
C ALA A 44 -1.15 16.90 0.65
N TRP A 45 -1.47 15.60 0.49
CA TRP A 45 -2.36 14.88 1.41
C TRP A 45 -1.65 14.57 2.72
N LEU A 46 -0.40 14.11 2.65
CA LEU A 46 0.44 13.87 3.82
C LEU A 46 0.60 15.16 4.65
N SER A 47 0.86 16.29 3.99
CA SER A 47 0.98 17.60 4.65
C SER A 47 -0.34 18.03 5.31
N ARG A 48 -1.48 17.89 4.62
CA ARG A 48 -2.78 18.37 5.12
C ARG A 48 -3.42 17.46 6.17
N SER A 49 -3.13 16.16 6.13
CA SER A 49 -3.62 15.18 7.11
C SER A 49 -2.94 15.32 8.49
N LYS A 50 -1.82 16.05 8.57
CA LYS A 50 -1.09 16.35 9.83
C LYS A 50 -0.70 15.09 10.59
N THR A 51 -1.36 14.80 11.71
CA THR A 51 -1.10 13.62 12.57
C THR A 51 -2.20 12.58 12.49
N GLN A 52 -3.19 12.77 11.61
CA GLN A 52 -4.33 11.86 11.51
C GLN A 52 -3.90 10.49 11.00
N PRO A 53 -4.57 9.40 11.42
CA PRO A 53 -4.40 8.08 10.83
C PRO A 53 -4.65 8.10 9.30
N LEU A 54 -3.95 7.24 8.57
CA LEU A 54 -3.96 7.20 7.11
C LEU A 54 -4.60 5.93 6.57
N ASP A 55 -5.40 6.11 5.52
CA ASP A 55 -6.01 5.03 4.74
C ASP A 55 -5.36 5.02 3.35
N LEU A 56 -4.64 3.94 3.06
CA LEU A 56 -3.76 3.85 1.90
C LEU A 56 -4.24 2.74 0.96
N LEU A 57 -4.48 3.10 -0.30
CA LEU A 57 -4.78 2.16 -1.38
C LEU A 57 -3.79 2.37 -2.52
N LEU A 58 -2.99 1.36 -2.82
CA LEU A 58 -2.11 1.31 -3.97
C LEU A 58 -2.66 0.29 -4.97
N ASP A 59 -3.28 0.78 -6.03
CA ASP A 59 -3.75 -0.04 -7.14
C ASP A 59 -2.75 0.07 -8.30
N LEU A 60 -1.73 -0.78 -8.26
CA LEU A 60 -0.64 -0.83 -9.24
C LEU A 60 -0.92 -1.82 -10.37
N ARG A 61 -2.18 -2.22 -10.58
CA ARG A 61 -2.56 -3.08 -11.70
C ARG A 61 -2.49 -2.31 -13.01
N ASP A 62 -1.88 -2.89 -14.03
CA ASP A 62 -1.81 -2.33 -15.37
C ASP A 62 -3.00 -2.83 -16.21
N PRO A 63 -3.95 -1.97 -16.60
CA PRO A 63 -5.08 -2.37 -17.44
C PRO A 63 -4.68 -2.96 -18.80
N ALA A 64 -3.47 -2.66 -19.26
CA ALA A 64 -2.89 -3.14 -20.52
C ALA A 64 -1.86 -4.26 -20.30
N TRP A 65 -1.81 -4.86 -19.11
CA TRP A 65 -0.85 -5.91 -18.83
C TRP A 65 -0.98 -7.10 -19.77
N ASN A 66 0.16 -7.55 -20.29
CA ASN A 66 0.29 -8.59 -21.30
C ASN A 66 0.58 -9.98 -20.71
N TRP A 67 0.35 -10.19 -19.40
CA TRP A 67 0.63 -11.45 -18.69
C TRP A 67 2.12 -11.80 -18.54
N ASP A 68 3.00 -10.87 -18.87
CA ASP A 68 4.44 -11.02 -18.72
C ASP A 68 4.87 -10.48 -17.36
N GLU A 69 5.47 -11.34 -16.53
CA GLU A 69 5.91 -10.99 -15.18
C GLU A 69 7.04 -9.95 -15.22
N ASP A 70 7.87 -10.00 -16.26
CA ASP A 70 9.06 -9.15 -16.42
C ASP A 70 8.74 -7.81 -17.10
N SER A 71 7.53 -7.65 -17.64
CA SER A 71 7.13 -6.42 -18.36
C SER A 71 6.80 -5.24 -17.44
N GLN A 72 6.65 -5.46 -16.12
CA GLN A 72 6.21 -4.44 -15.16
C GLN A 72 7.31 -3.82 -14.29
N SER A 73 8.52 -3.61 -14.83
CA SER A 73 9.55 -2.78 -14.16
C SER A 73 8.98 -1.44 -13.68
N SER A 74 8.07 -0.83 -14.45
CA SER A 74 7.40 0.42 -14.11
C SER A 74 6.55 0.36 -12.84
N ALA A 75 5.88 -0.76 -12.55
CA ALA A 75 5.09 -0.94 -11.33
C ALA A 75 6.01 -1.11 -10.11
N GLY A 76 7.15 -1.79 -10.29
CA GLY A 76 8.21 -1.86 -9.28
C GLY A 76 8.80 -0.49 -8.96
N GLU A 77 9.15 0.30 -9.98
CA GLU A 77 9.63 1.68 -9.83
C GLU A 77 8.59 2.58 -9.15
N ALA A 78 7.33 2.46 -9.55
CA ALA A 78 6.22 3.16 -8.90
C ALA A 78 6.15 2.82 -7.40
N MET A 79 6.25 1.54 -7.05
CA MET A 79 6.25 1.11 -5.65
C MET A 79 7.41 1.73 -4.86
N GLN A 80 8.63 1.71 -5.40
CA GLN A 80 9.80 2.34 -4.75
C GLN A 80 9.53 3.82 -4.45
N HIS A 81 9.11 4.58 -5.47
CA HIS A 81 8.86 6.01 -5.33
C HIS A 81 7.72 6.34 -4.39
N VAL A 82 6.67 5.53 -4.36
CA VAL A 82 5.54 5.76 -3.46
C VAL A 82 5.94 5.45 -2.02
N LEU A 83 6.67 4.36 -1.77
CA LEU A 83 7.13 4.01 -0.43
C LEU A 83 8.13 5.02 0.15
N ASP A 84 8.95 5.67 -0.68
CA ASP A 84 9.80 6.79 -0.25
C ASP A 84 8.99 7.94 0.40
N LEU A 85 7.73 8.13 -0.03
CA LEU A 85 6.83 9.15 0.52
C LEU A 85 6.03 8.63 1.73
N LEU A 86 5.59 7.37 1.68
CA LEU A 86 4.65 6.83 2.67
C LEU A 86 5.35 6.28 3.92
N ILE A 87 6.51 5.62 3.79
CA ILE A 87 7.23 5.00 4.93
C ILE A 87 7.60 6.00 6.04
N PRO A 88 8.01 7.26 5.74
CA PRO A 88 8.23 8.26 6.80
C PRO A 88 7.01 8.51 7.70
N ASN A 89 5.81 8.12 7.26
CA ASN A 89 4.54 8.28 7.98
C ASN A 89 3.96 6.92 8.44
N ILE A 90 4.75 5.84 8.47
CA ILE A 90 4.26 4.47 8.69
C ILE A 90 3.58 4.26 10.05
N ASN A 91 3.97 5.05 11.05
CA ASN A 91 3.36 5.06 12.37
C ASN A 91 1.90 5.54 12.38
N ARG A 92 1.46 6.22 11.32
CA ARG A 92 0.09 6.72 11.14
C ARG A 92 -0.77 5.80 10.28
N TRP A 93 -0.21 4.76 9.67
CA TRP A 93 -0.98 3.89 8.79
C TRP A 93 -2.02 3.11 9.59
N GLN A 94 -3.28 3.20 9.17
CA GLN A 94 -4.38 2.48 9.78
C GLN A 94 -4.88 1.36 8.86
N HIS A 95 -5.05 1.67 7.58
CA HIS A 95 -5.42 0.71 6.54
C HIS A 95 -4.40 0.80 5.41
N PHE A 96 -3.89 -0.35 4.99
CA PHE A 96 -3.01 -0.44 3.83
C PHE A 96 -3.49 -1.57 2.92
N GLU A 97 -3.78 -1.22 1.67
CA GLU A 97 -4.17 -2.16 0.63
C GLU A 97 -3.29 -1.97 -0.60
N LEU A 98 -2.69 -3.07 -1.06
CA LEU A 98 -1.89 -3.15 -2.28
C LEU A 98 -2.50 -4.17 -3.22
N LEU A 99 -2.81 -3.72 -4.43
CA LEU A 99 -3.22 -4.54 -5.57
C LEU A 99 -2.14 -4.43 -6.65
N SER A 100 -1.66 -5.56 -7.16
CA SER A 100 -0.70 -5.61 -8.26
C SER A 100 -0.92 -6.85 -9.11
N ASP A 101 -0.60 -6.82 -10.40
CA ASP A 101 -0.69 -8.02 -11.24
C ASP A 101 0.52 -8.95 -11.08
N THR A 102 1.67 -8.38 -10.73
CA THR A 102 2.97 -9.05 -10.61
C THR A 102 3.45 -9.13 -9.16
N TRP A 103 4.45 -9.97 -8.91
CA TRP A 103 5.04 -10.15 -7.58
C TRP A 103 5.94 -8.97 -7.16
N LEU A 104 6.62 -8.33 -8.10
CA LEU A 104 7.68 -7.36 -7.82
C LEU A 104 7.26 -6.20 -6.90
N PRO A 105 6.10 -5.52 -7.08
CA PRO A 105 5.69 -4.48 -6.16
C PRO A 105 5.43 -4.98 -4.73
N ILE A 106 4.87 -6.18 -4.58
CA ILE A 106 4.62 -6.78 -3.27
C ILE A 106 5.94 -7.16 -2.59
N PHE A 107 6.88 -7.72 -3.35
CA PHE A 107 8.23 -8.00 -2.88
C PHE A 107 8.91 -6.73 -2.36
N ILE A 108 8.90 -5.64 -3.14
CA ILE A 108 9.49 -4.36 -2.75
C ILE A 108 8.84 -3.82 -1.47
N PHE A 109 7.52 -3.93 -1.33
CA PHE A 109 6.83 -3.57 -0.09
C PHE A 109 7.36 -4.35 1.11
N LEU A 110 7.45 -5.67 1.00
CA LEU A 110 7.91 -6.54 2.09
C LEU A 110 9.38 -6.25 2.45
N GLU A 111 10.23 -6.05 1.45
CA GLU A 111 11.65 -5.71 1.64
C GLU A 111 11.81 -4.35 2.33
N ARG A 112 11.16 -3.30 1.81
CA ARG A 112 11.29 -1.92 2.31
C ARG A 112 10.67 -1.74 3.70
N THR A 113 9.75 -2.61 4.11
CA THR A 113 9.11 -2.55 5.44
C THR A 113 9.72 -3.51 6.45
N ARG A 114 10.72 -4.32 6.06
CA ARG A 114 11.36 -5.31 6.92
C ARG A 114 11.97 -4.69 8.18
N ASP A 115 12.65 -3.55 8.06
CA ASP A 115 13.39 -2.95 9.17
C ASP A 115 12.58 -1.89 9.94
N VAL A 116 11.26 -1.86 9.76
CA VAL A 116 10.40 -0.91 10.46
C VAL A 116 10.28 -1.30 11.93
N ALA A 117 10.63 -0.36 12.81
CA ALA A 117 10.60 -0.57 14.26
C ALA A 117 9.17 -0.74 14.84
N SER A 118 8.16 -0.05 14.31
CA SER A 118 6.77 -0.21 14.76
C SER A 118 5.74 0.29 13.75
N VAL A 119 4.59 -0.36 13.72
CA VAL A 119 3.39 0.04 12.95
C VAL A 119 2.16 0.11 13.88
N PRO A 120 2.15 1.01 14.88
CA PRO A 120 1.26 0.96 16.02
C PRO A 120 -0.22 1.16 15.69
N LEU A 121 -0.56 1.90 14.64
CA LEU A 121 -1.97 2.17 14.27
C LEU A 121 -2.53 1.20 13.25
N LEU A 122 -1.69 0.33 12.67
CA LEU A 122 -2.09 -0.50 11.55
C LEU A 122 -3.13 -1.53 12.01
N HIS A 123 -4.33 -1.41 11.47
CA HIS A 123 -5.47 -2.27 11.77
C HIS A 123 -5.71 -3.29 10.66
N THR A 124 -5.50 -2.88 9.41
CA THR A 124 -5.81 -3.68 8.23
C THR A 124 -4.63 -3.67 7.26
N LEU A 125 -4.18 -4.86 6.87
CA LEU A 125 -3.19 -5.06 5.82
C LEU A 125 -3.74 -6.01 4.76
N LYS A 126 -3.83 -5.54 3.51
CA LYS A 126 -4.25 -6.34 2.37
C LYS A 126 -3.18 -6.29 1.28
N LEU A 127 -2.65 -7.44 0.90
CA LEU A 127 -1.68 -7.56 -0.19
C LEU A 127 -2.23 -8.59 -1.19
N SER A 128 -2.49 -8.15 -2.42
CA SER A 128 -3.09 -9.01 -3.45
C SER A 128 -2.29 -8.95 -4.74
N ARG A 129 -1.74 -10.10 -5.13
CA ARG A 129 -1.35 -10.38 -6.51
C ARG A 129 -2.60 -10.81 -7.27
N CYS A 130 -3.16 -9.90 -8.03
CA CYS A 130 -4.49 -9.99 -8.64
C CYS A 130 -4.55 -10.88 -9.88
N ASN A 131 -3.42 -11.43 -10.34
CA ASN A 131 -3.44 -12.47 -11.36
C ASN A 131 -3.59 -13.88 -10.73
N ALA A 132 -4.77 -14.47 -10.92
CA ALA A 132 -5.06 -15.83 -10.48
C ALA A 132 -4.21 -16.90 -11.18
N TYR A 133 -3.69 -16.64 -12.39
CA TYR A 133 -2.88 -17.61 -13.13
C TYR A 133 -1.62 -17.98 -12.34
N PHE A 134 -0.80 -17.01 -11.94
CA PHE A 134 0.44 -17.29 -11.21
C PHE A 134 0.24 -17.67 -9.74
N ALA A 135 -0.95 -17.40 -9.19
CA ALA A 135 -1.33 -17.80 -7.83
C ALA A 135 -2.09 -19.13 -7.78
N ALA A 136 -2.34 -19.79 -8.91
CA ALA A 136 -3.11 -21.03 -8.97
C ALA A 136 -2.32 -22.23 -8.41
N LYS A 137 -3.05 -23.17 -7.80
CA LYS A 137 -2.48 -24.40 -7.25
C LYS A 137 -1.73 -25.18 -8.34
N GLY A 138 -0.48 -25.53 -8.08
CA GLY A 138 0.36 -26.31 -8.99
C GLY A 138 1.20 -25.48 -9.97
N GLN A 139 1.03 -24.16 -9.99
CA GLN A 139 1.91 -23.28 -10.75
C GLN A 139 3.24 -23.09 -10.01
N ALA A 140 4.32 -23.03 -10.78
CA ALA A 140 5.62 -22.67 -10.24
C ALA A 140 5.62 -21.19 -9.84
N PHE A 141 6.31 -20.88 -8.75
CA PHE A 141 6.52 -19.49 -8.37
C PHE A 141 7.34 -18.76 -9.44
N SER A 142 6.87 -17.57 -9.82
CA SER A 142 7.55 -16.66 -10.76
C SER A 142 7.41 -15.23 -10.24
N PRO A 143 8.48 -14.41 -10.29
CA PRO A 143 9.82 -14.71 -10.83
C PRO A 143 10.72 -15.45 -9.81
N VAL A 144 11.43 -16.50 -10.21
CA VAL A 144 12.11 -17.47 -9.32
C VAL A 144 13.17 -16.82 -8.41
N GLU A 145 13.87 -15.84 -8.93
CA GLU A 145 14.91 -15.04 -8.28
C GLU A 145 14.40 -14.25 -7.07
N LEU A 146 13.11 -13.92 -7.03
CA LEU A 146 12.47 -13.23 -5.90
C LEU A 146 11.81 -14.20 -4.93
N ARG A 147 12.09 -15.50 -5.03
CA ARG A 147 11.51 -16.55 -4.19
C ARG A 147 12.18 -16.56 -2.82
N THR A 148 11.83 -15.60 -2.00
CA THR A 148 12.32 -15.50 -0.64
C THR A 148 11.16 -15.33 0.34
N HIS A 149 11.34 -15.86 1.54
CA HIS A 149 10.39 -15.75 2.62
C HIS A 149 10.69 -14.46 3.39
N ILE A 150 9.88 -13.43 3.16
CA ILE A 150 9.99 -12.16 3.88
C ILE A 150 8.87 -12.08 4.91
N PRO A 151 9.17 -11.94 6.22
CA PRO A 151 8.13 -11.71 7.21
C PRO A 151 7.53 -10.33 7.05
N VAL A 152 6.22 -10.23 7.26
CA VAL A 152 5.51 -8.94 7.24
C VAL A 152 6.06 -8.04 8.35
N PHE A 153 6.47 -6.82 7.99
CA PHE A 153 7.14 -5.86 8.89
C PHE A 153 8.33 -6.44 9.68
N GLY A 154 9.09 -7.38 9.09
CA GLY A 154 10.25 -7.96 9.77
C GLY A 154 9.93 -8.88 10.95
N GLY A 155 8.66 -9.21 11.18
CA GLY A 155 8.22 -9.90 12.40
C GLY A 155 7.98 -8.95 13.58
N THR A 156 8.01 -7.63 13.37
CA THR A 156 7.62 -6.65 14.38
C THR A 156 6.15 -6.83 14.76
N THR A 157 5.84 -6.74 16.06
CA THR A 157 4.46 -6.80 16.55
C THR A 157 3.65 -5.58 16.09
N ALA A 158 2.72 -5.81 15.16
CA ALA A 158 1.65 -4.86 14.83
C ALA A 158 0.50 -5.04 15.83
N GLY A 159 0.63 -4.44 17.03
CA GLY A 159 -0.28 -4.71 18.16
C GLY A 159 -1.78 -4.46 17.88
N ASN A 160 -2.08 -3.58 16.92
CA ASN A 160 -3.46 -3.25 16.52
C ASN A 160 -3.93 -3.94 15.23
N LEU A 161 -3.10 -4.79 14.62
CA LEU A 161 -3.48 -5.50 13.41
C LEU A 161 -4.61 -6.49 13.73
N ARG A 162 -5.72 -6.41 12.99
CA ARG A 162 -6.90 -7.26 13.16
C ARG A 162 -7.30 -7.96 11.88
N VAL A 163 -7.07 -7.31 10.74
CA VAL A 163 -7.46 -7.84 9.43
C VAL A 163 -6.21 -7.99 8.57
N VAL A 164 -5.96 -9.20 8.12
CA VAL A 164 -4.90 -9.51 7.15
C VAL A 164 -5.51 -10.26 5.99
N SER A 165 -5.24 -9.84 4.76
CA SER A 165 -5.65 -10.57 3.55
C SER A 165 -4.45 -10.69 2.62
N LEU A 166 -4.00 -11.92 2.38
CA LEU A 166 -2.85 -12.20 1.52
C LEU A 166 -3.28 -13.11 0.37
N ALA A 167 -3.38 -12.56 -0.84
CA ALA A 167 -3.79 -13.31 -2.03
C ALA A 167 -2.65 -13.39 -3.04
N GLY A 168 -2.16 -14.61 -3.33
CA GLY A 168 -1.03 -14.80 -4.25
C GLY A 168 0.30 -14.22 -3.74
N VAL A 169 0.47 -14.20 -2.42
CA VAL A 169 1.62 -13.58 -1.73
C VAL A 169 2.49 -14.63 -1.05
N HIS A 170 3.82 -14.46 -1.17
CA HIS A 170 4.82 -15.32 -0.55
C HIS A 170 5.44 -14.63 0.67
N VAL A 171 4.88 -14.89 1.86
CA VAL A 171 5.42 -14.40 3.15
C VAL A 171 5.98 -15.53 4.00
N ASP A 172 6.86 -15.19 4.94
CA ASP A 172 7.26 -16.11 6.00
C ASP A 172 6.17 -16.17 7.09
N TRP A 173 5.32 -17.18 7.03
CA TRP A 173 4.26 -17.39 8.02
C TRP A 173 4.78 -17.76 9.42
N SER A 174 5.97 -18.36 9.51
CA SER A 174 6.50 -18.82 10.79
C SER A 174 7.05 -17.68 11.65
N VAL A 175 7.56 -16.63 10.99
CA VAL A 175 8.18 -15.47 11.64
C VAL A 175 7.26 -14.24 11.66
N SER A 176 6.27 -14.17 10.76
CA SER A 176 5.34 -13.03 10.76
C SER A 176 4.54 -12.99 12.07
N ALA A 177 4.68 -11.90 12.83
CA ALA A 177 4.02 -11.70 14.12
C ALA A 177 2.52 -11.36 13.97
N LEU A 178 1.78 -12.21 13.25
CA LEU A 178 0.34 -12.10 13.01
C LEU A 178 -0.41 -12.71 14.20
N LYS A 179 -0.69 -11.89 15.22
CA LYS A 179 -1.39 -12.31 16.44
C LYS A 179 -2.63 -11.45 16.65
N GLY A 180 -3.70 -12.05 17.20
CA GLY A 180 -4.93 -11.33 17.52
C GLY A 180 -5.76 -10.91 16.31
N LEU A 181 -5.63 -11.62 15.18
CA LEU A 181 -6.44 -11.38 13.98
C LEU A 181 -7.90 -11.80 14.20
N THR A 182 -8.81 -11.01 13.67
CA THR A 182 -10.25 -11.30 13.61
C THR A 182 -10.69 -11.80 12.24
N GLU A 183 -9.90 -11.48 11.20
CA GLU A 183 -10.12 -11.90 9.81
C GLU A 183 -8.76 -12.22 9.16
N LEU A 184 -8.70 -13.36 8.46
CA LEU A 184 -7.55 -13.85 7.70
C LEU A 184 -8.00 -14.38 6.33
#